data_AF-A0A4Z2EBD8-F1
#
_entry.id   AF-A0A4Z2EBD8-F1
#
_cell.length_a   1.000
_cell.length_b   1.000
_cell.length_c   1.000
_cell.angle_alpha   90.00
_cell.angle_beta   90.00
_cell.angle_gamma   90.00
#
_symmetry.space_group_name_H-M   'P 1'
#
loop_
_entity.id
_entity.type
_entity.pdbx_description
1 polymer ?
#
loop_
_entity_poly.entity_id
_entity_poly.type
_entity_poly.pdbx_seq_one_letter_code
_entity_poly.pdbx_strand_id
1 'polypeptide(L)'
;MHVTTVIVFQRIFGSKLDPQLRYFGRSLDSYKDLNGDTIPDVSVGAYGKVVQLWSRGVASVSAQAAFNPNKINIFSKPCDVNGRKLSCFNTNLCFRAAFRPKKPVGPIGKSDDLSGRSTLLFLLTLLLPFGSI
;
A
#
# COMPACT_ATOMS: atom_id res chain seq x y z
N MET A 1 -2.89 -18.78 -27.24
CA MET A 1 -1.87 -18.07 -26.44
C MET A 1 -2.59 -17.15 -25.46
N HIS A 2 -2.52 -17.44 -24.16
CA HIS A 2 -3.10 -16.57 -23.13
C HIS A 2 -1.98 -15.66 -22.62
N VAL A 3 -2.06 -14.37 -22.94
CA VAL A 3 -1.08 -13.39 -22.47
C VAL A 3 -1.53 -12.95 -21.08
N THR A 4 -0.88 -13.48 -20.04
CA THR A 4 -1.09 -13.02 -18.68
C THR A 4 -0.37 -11.70 -18.50
N THR A 5 -1.11 -10.59 -18.52
CA THR A 5 -0.58 -9.28 -18.18
C THR A 5 -0.21 -9.26 -16.70
N VAL A 6 1.08 -9.10 -16.40
CA VAL A 6 1.54 -8.86 -15.03
C VAL A 6 1.22 -7.40 -14.68
N ILE A 7 0.30 -7.18 -13.74
CA ILE A 7 0.02 -5.86 -13.19
C ILE A 7 1.03 -5.58 -12.08
N VAL A 8 1.81 -4.51 -12.24
CA VAL A 8 2.80 -4.06 -11.25
C VAL A 8 2.27 -2.80 -10.58
N PHE A 9 1.91 -2.89 -9.30
CA PHE A 9 1.46 -1.73 -8.51
C PHE A 9 2.61 -0.83 -8.07
N GLN A 10 3.79 -1.40 -7.84
CA GLN A 10 4.97 -0.67 -7.40
C GLN A 10 6.25 -1.33 -7.92
N ARG A 11 7.20 -0.51 -8.36
CA ARG A 11 8.54 -0.93 -8.74
C ARG A 11 9.57 -0.10 -7.98
N ILE A 12 10.48 -0.78 -7.27
CA ILE A 12 11.54 -0.15 -6.50
C ILE A 12 12.88 -0.49 -7.18
N PHE A 13 13.62 0.56 -7.54
CA PHE A 13 14.96 0.41 -8.11
C PHE A 13 15.98 0.48 -6.98
N GLY A 14 16.91 -0.48 -6.90
CA GLY A 14 17.97 -0.47 -5.89
C GLY A 14 18.77 0.84 -5.88
N SER A 15 19.01 1.43 -7.06
CA SER A 15 19.71 2.71 -7.20
C SER A 15 18.99 3.90 -6.54
N LYS A 16 17.67 3.81 -6.29
CA LYS A 16 16.93 4.83 -5.54
C LYS A 16 17.13 4.72 -4.02
N LEU A 17 17.58 3.57 -3.53
CA LEU A 17 17.83 3.31 -2.11
C LEU A 17 19.30 3.57 -1.78
N ASP A 18 20.19 3.01 -2.59
CA ASP A 18 21.63 3.20 -2.51
C ASP A 18 22.22 2.96 -3.92
N PRO A 19 22.87 3.95 -4.55
CA PRO A 19 23.48 3.80 -5.87
C PRO A 19 24.52 2.68 -5.97
N GLN A 20 25.09 2.23 -4.85
CA GLN A 20 26.08 1.15 -4.80
C GLN A 20 25.46 -0.26 -4.72
N LEU A 21 24.13 -0.37 -4.58
CA LEU A 21 23.46 -1.67 -4.54
C LEU A 21 23.61 -2.41 -5.88
N ARG A 22 24.14 -3.63 -5.83
CA ARG A 22 24.25 -4.54 -6.97
C ARG A 22 23.36 -5.76 -6.76
N TYR A 23 22.75 -6.25 -7.83
CA TYR A 23 21.85 -7.41 -7.81
C TYR A 23 20.70 -7.29 -6.77
N PHE A 24 20.18 -6.08 -6.57
CA PHE A 24 19.02 -5.84 -5.71
C PHE A 24 17.81 -6.59 -6.27
N GLY A 25 17.18 -7.43 -5.44
CA GLY A 25 16.05 -8.28 -5.84
C GLY A 25 16.43 -9.73 -6.17
N ARG A 26 17.67 -10.14 -5.90
CA ARG A 26 18.11 -11.54 -6.15
C ARG A 26 17.46 -12.58 -5.24
N SER A 27 16.94 -12.14 -4.09
CA SER A 27 16.17 -12.94 -3.15
C SER A 27 15.19 -12.04 -2.41
N LEU A 28 14.07 -12.61 -1.94
CA LEU A 28 12.97 -11.87 -1.32
C LEU A 28 12.30 -12.72 -0.23
N ASP A 29 12.00 -12.10 0.90
CA ASP A 29 11.13 -12.62 1.95
C ASP A 29 10.16 -11.52 2.39
N SER A 30 8.90 -11.87 2.66
CA SER A 30 7.85 -10.90 2.99
C SER A 30 6.89 -11.39 4.08
N TYR A 31 7.19 -12.51 4.73
CA TYR A 31 6.19 -13.19 5.56
C TYR A 31 5.99 -12.53 6.94
N LYS A 32 6.97 -11.77 7.43
CA LYS A 32 7.04 -11.33 8.83
C LYS A 32 6.96 -9.80 8.96
N ASP A 33 6.25 -9.36 9.98
CA ASP A 33 6.32 -7.99 10.51
C ASP A 33 7.59 -7.86 11.37
N LEU A 34 8.48 -6.94 10.99
CA LEU A 34 9.78 -6.74 11.61
C LEU A 34 9.87 -5.43 12.40
N ASN A 35 8.93 -4.50 12.20
CA ASN A 35 8.86 -3.23 12.91
C ASN A 35 7.78 -3.21 14.03
N GLY A 36 6.94 -4.25 14.12
CA GLY A 36 5.90 -4.41 15.13
C GLY A 36 4.61 -3.65 14.83
N ASP A 37 4.40 -3.19 13.59
CA ASP A 37 3.22 -2.43 13.19
C ASP A 37 2.05 -3.31 12.74
N THR A 38 2.15 -4.64 12.80
CA THR A 38 1.14 -5.62 12.37
C THR A 38 0.93 -5.70 10.85
N ILE A 39 1.82 -5.12 10.06
CA ILE A 39 1.87 -5.27 8.60
C ILE A 39 3.13 -6.05 8.22
N PRO A 40 3.04 -7.08 7.36
CA PRO A 40 4.23 -7.77 6.88
C PRO A 40 5.19 -6.84 6.15
N ASP A 41 6.47 -6.92 6.47
CA ASP A 41 7.54 -6.14 5.84
C ASP A 41 8.23 -6.96 4.74
N VAL A 42 8.94 -6.28 3.84
CA VAL A 42 9.68 -6.93 2.73
C VAL A 42 11.16 -6.81 2.97
N SER A 43 11.85 -7.95 2.96
CA SER A 43 13.29 -8.06 3.04
C SER A 43 13.83 -8.46 1.66
N VAL A 44 14.78 -7.70 1.12
CA VAL A 44 15.29 -7.89 -0.24
C VAL A 44 16.81 -8.09 -0.21
N GLY A 45 17.26 -9.21 -0.78
CA GLY A 45 18.69 -9.49 -0.92
C GLY A 45 19.33 -8.69 -2.05
N ALA A 46 20.58 -8.28 -1.81
CA ALA A 46 21.49 -7.70 -2.79
C ALA A 46 22.89 -8.30 -2.62
N TYR A 47 23.84 -7.89 -3.45
CA TYR A 47 25.24 -8.31 -3.30
C TYR A 47 25.83 -7.77 -2.01
N GLY A 48 26.13 -8.66 -1.05
CA GLY A 48 26.76 -8.30 0.22
C GLY A 48 25.91 -7.40 1.13
N LYS A 49 24.62 -7.21 0.83
CA LYS A 49 23.69 -6.38 1.60
C LYS A 49 22.30 -7.00 1.64
N VAL A 50 21.55 -6.71 2.69
CA VAL A 50 20.11 -6.96 2.79
C VAL A 50 19.42 -5.61 3.01
N VAL A 51 18.33 -5.38 2.30
CA VAL A 51 17.53 -4.15 2.42
C VAL A 51 16.20 -4.50 3.06
N GLN A 52 15.90 -3.83 4.16
CA GLN A 52 14.61 -3.92 4.83
C GLN A 52 13.68 -2.81 4.33
N LEU A 53 12.52 -3.17 3.81
CA LEU A 53 11.47 -2.26 3.38
C LEU A 53 10.26 -2.44 4.31
N TRP A 54 9.89 -1.38 5.01
CA TRP A 54 8.73 -1.42 5.90
C TRP A 54 7.46 -1.06 5.14
N SER A 55 6.45 -1.89 5.33
CA SER A 55 5.16 -1.65 4.70
C SER A 55 4.49 -0.44 5.35
N ARG A 56 3.72 0.31 4.55
CA ARG A 56 2.99 1.47 5.06
C ARG A 56 1.58 1.07 5.45
N GLY A 57 1.06 1.71 6.50
CA GLY A 57 -0.35 1.61 6.84
C GLY A 57 -1.27 1.98 5.68
N VAL A 58 -2.33 1.19 5.49
CA VAL A 58 -3.32 1.36 4.44
C VAL A 58 -4.69 1.71 5.04
N ALA A 59 -5.44 2.54 4.33
CA ALA A 59 -6.82 2.86 4.66
C ALA A 59 -7.74 2.35 3.54
N SER A 60 -8.70 1.50 3.88
CA SER A 60 -9.82 1.17 3.00
C SER A 60 -10.94 2.16 3.26
N VAL A 61 -11.21 3.04 2.29
CA VAL A 61 -12.22 4.09 2.41
C VAL A 61 -13.40 3.75 1.50
N SER A 62 -14.60 3.76 2.07
CA SER A 62 -15.86 3.67 1.33
C SER A 62 -16.62 4.99 1.44
N ALA A 63 -17.23 5.42 0.35
CA ALA A 63 -18.04 6.62 0.28
C ALA A 63 -19.47 6.25 -0.07
N GLN A 64 -20.45 6.87 0.59
CA GLN A 64 -21.88 6.68 0.35
C GLN A 64 -22.53 8.04 0.20
N ALA A 65 -23.35 8.21 -0.82
CA ALA A 65 -24.11 9.43 -1.06
C ALA A 65 -25.61 9.17 -0.86
N ALA A 66 -26.29 10.06 -0.14
CA ALA A 66 -27.73 10.03 0.04
C ALA A 66 -28.32 11.40 -0.35
N PHE A 67 -29.34 11.38 -1.20
CA PHE A 67 -30.00 12.59 -1.70
C PHE A 67 -31.32 12.81 -0.98
N ASN A 68 -31.60 14.06 -0.63
CA ASN A 68 -32.90 14.51 -0.14
C ASN A 68 -33.36 15.72 -0.98
N PRO A 69 -34.41 15.56 -1.81
CA PRO A 69 -35.25 14.37 -1.97
C PRO A 69 -34.52 13.19 -2.63
N ASN A 70 -35.02 11.96 -2.41
CA ASN A 70 -34.49 10.74 -3.02
C ASN A 70 -34.67 10.68 -4.55
N LYS A 71 -35.49 11.59 -5.10
CA LYS A 71 -35.68 11.82 -6.53
C LYS A 71 -35.61 13.31 -6.81
N ILE A 72 -34.75 13.71 -7.73
CA ILE A 72 -34.56 15.11 -8.08
C ILE A 72 -35.52 15.46 -9.21
N ASN A 73 -36.43 16.41 -8.96
CA ASN A 73 -37.33 16.93 -9.98
C ASN A 73 -36.78 18.23 -10.58
N ILE A 74 -36.34 18.17 -11.84
CA ILE A 74 -35.75 19.30 -12.56
C ILE A 74 -36.74 20.40 -12.94
N PHE A 75 -38.05 20.11 -12.92
CA PHE A 75 -39.10 21.11 -13.14
C PHE A 75 -39.41 21.89 -11.87
N SER A 76 -39.18 21.29 -10.69
CA SER A 76 -39.29 21.98 -9.41
C SER A 76 -38.07 22.85 -9.19
N LYS A 77 -38.29 24.16 -9.01
CA LYS A 77 -37.24 25.16 -8.81
C LYS A 77 -37.40 25.89 -7.46
N PRO A 78 -37.19 25.19 -6.33
CA PRO A 78 -37.46 25.73 -5.00
C PRO A 78 -36.45 26.80 -4.58
N CYS A 79 -35.24 26.80 -5.15
CA CYS A 79 -34.23 27.80 -4.84
C CYS A 79 -34.38 29.06 -5.66
N ASP A 80 -34.07 30.19 -5.04
CA ASP A 80 -33.84 31.46 -5.72
C ASP A 80 -32.39 31.88 -5.48
N VAL A 81 -31.60 31.93 -6.56
CA VAL A 81 -30.20 32.38 -6.51
C VAL A 81 -30.08 33.59 -7.43
N ASN A 82 -29.87 34.77 -6.85
CA ASN A 82 -29.75 36.04 -7.57
C ASN A 82 -30.96 36.34 -8.48
N GLY A 83 -32.18 36.07 -8.03
CA GLY A 83 -33.41 36.29 -8.81
C GLY A 83 -33.70 35.19 -9.84
N ARG A 84 -32.84 34.17 -9.95
CA ARG A 84 -33.01 33.03 -10.85
C ARG A 84 -33.50 31.82 -10.07
N LYS A 85 -34.68 31.31 -10.47
CA LYS A 85 -35.22 30.04 -9.95
C LYS A 85 -34.41 28.85 -10.44
N LEU A 86 -33.94 27.99 -9.54
CA LEU A 86 -33.13 26.81 -9.82
C LEU A 86 -33.63 25.57 -9.07
N SER A 87 -33.36 24.39 -9.63
CA SER A 87 -33.60 23.11 -8.94
C SER A 87 -32.47 22.85 -7.95
N CYS A 88 -32.84 22.53 -6.71
CA CYS A 88 -31.90 22.26 -5.62
C CYS A 88 -32.31 20.99 -4.88
N PHE A 89 -31.32 20.32 -4.32
CA PHE A 89 -31.48 19.15 -3.48
C PHE A 89 -30.30 19.08 -2.51
N ASN A 90 -30.54 18.49 -1.35
CA ASN A 90 -29.50 18.26 -0.36
C ASN A 90 -28.86 16.90 -0.65
N THR A 91 -27.53 16.84 -0.53
CA THR A 91 -26.78 15.60 -0.66
C THR A 91 -25.95 15.41 0.60
N ASN A 92 -26.10 14.25 1.23
CA ASN A 92 -25.27 13.83 2.35
C ASN A 92 -24.21 12.84 1.84
N LEU A 93 -22.94 13.15 2.08
CA LEU A 93 -21.81 12.31 1.72
C LEU A 93 -21.21 11.72 3.01
N CYS A 94 -21.26 10.40 3.14
CA CYS A 94 -20.75 9.65 4.26
C CYS A 94 -19.50 8.88 3.84
N PHE A 95 -18.36 9.17 4.48
CA PHE A 95 -17.13 8.40 4.32
C PHE A 95 -16.93 7.46 5.50
N ARG A 96 -16.58 6.21 5.25
CA ARG A 96 -16.20 5.23 6.28
C ARG A 96 -14.83 4.67 5.94
N ALA A 97 -13.90 4.74 6.89
CA ALA A 97 -12.54 4.27 6.71
C ALA A 97 -12.21 3.14 7.68
N ALA A 98 -11.55 2.10 7.18
CA ALA A 98 -10.95 1.03 7.98
C ALA A 98 -9.43 1.06 7.77
N PHE A 99 -8.67 1.20 8.86
CA PHE A 99 -7.22 1.34 8.83
C PHE A 99 -6.52 0.04 9.24
N ARG A 100 -5.39 -0.24 8.57
CA ARG A 100 -4.39 -1.23 9.01
C ARG A 100 -3.02 -0.54 8.98
N PRO A 101 -2.27 -0.49 10.10
CA PRO A 101 -2.58 -1.09 11.40
C PRO A 101 -3.74 -0.37 12.09
N LYS A 102 -4.37 -1.03 13.08
CA LYS A 102 -5.41 -0.38 13.91
C LYS A 102 -4.84 0.73 14.81
N LYS A 103 -3.53 0.69 15.10
CA LYS A 103 -2.82 1.69 15.90
C LYS A 103 -1.67 2.25 15.07
N PRO A 104 -1.57 3.57 14.85
CA PRO A 104 -0.40 4.15 14.21
C PRO A 104 0.84 3.87 15.07
N VAL A 105 1.84 3.16 14.53
CA VAL A 105 3.16 3.07 15.14
C VAL A 105 4.01 4.22 14.59
N GLY A 106 4.76 4.89 15.47
CA GLY A 106 5.52 6.12 15.22
C GLY A 106 6.65 5.99 14.18
N PRO A 107 7.47 7.04 13.99
CA PRO A 107 8.36 7.14 12.84
C PRO A 107 9.48 6.09 12.83
N ILE A 108 9.86 5.76 11.61
CA ILE A 108 10.76 4.68 11.22
C ILE A 108 12.22 4.99 11.60
N GLY A 109 12.78 4.17 12.50
CA GLY A 109 14.21 4.13 12.81
C GLY A 109 15.04 3.55 11.65
N LYS A 110 16.29 3.97 11.60
CA LYS A 110 17.29 3.79 10.53
C LYS A 110 17.44 2.38 9.97
N SER A 111 18.06 2.33 8.79
CA SER A 111 18.63 1.12 8.17
C SER A 111 19.53 0.37 9.16
N ASP A 112 18.97 -0.63 9.83
CA ASP A 112 19.74 -1.53 10.66
C ASP A 112 20.40 -2.59 9.76
N ASP A 113 21.72 -2.73 9.92
CA ASP A 113 22.51 -3.78 9.29
C ASP A 113 22.12 -5.13 9.90
N LEU A 114 21.17 -5.82 9.28
CA LEU A 114 20.65 -7.14 9.69
C LEU A 114 21.62 -8.30 9.37
N SER A 115 22.92 -8.02 9.30
CA SER A 115 24.02 -8.90 8.90
C SER A 115 24.00 -10.29 9.55
N GLY A 116 23.48 -10.43 10.78
CA GLY A 116 23.56 -11.70 11.53
C GLY A 116 22.33 -12.62 11.52
N ARG A 117 21.09 -12.11 11.44
CA ARG A 117 19.87 -12.92 11.68
C ARG A 117 18.99 -13.13 10.46
N SER A 118 18.94 -12.14 9.56
CA SER A 118 18.16 -12.24 8.32
C SER A 118 18.96 -12.93 7.22
N THR A 119 20.28 -12.68 7.17
CA THR A 119 21.21 -13.32 6.23
C THR A 119 21.12 -14.85 6.24
N LEU A 120 20.92 -15.49 7.41
CA LEU A 120 20.84 -16.96 7.50
C LEU A 120 19.61 -17.52 6.78
N LEU A 121 18.45 -16.85 6.89
CA LEU A 121 17.20 -17.25 6.24
C LEU A 121 17.28 -17.05 4.71
N PHE A 122 17.96 -15.97 4.30
CA PHE A 122 18.24 -15.66 2.90
C PHE A 122 19.33 -16.54 2.27
N LEU A 123 20.31 -17.00 3.04
CA LEU A 123 21.31 -17.95 2.56
C LEU A 123 20.70 -19.35 2.41
N LEU A 124 19.82 -19.76 3.34
CA LEU A 124 19.19 -21.08 3.29
C LEU A 124 18.27 -21.22 2.07
N THR A 125 17.58 -20.15 1.66
CA THR A 125 16.79 -20.11 0.42
C THR A 125 17.64 -20.05 -0.85
N LEU A 126 18.91 -19.60 -0.79
CA LEU A 126 19.86 -19.67 -1.91
C LEU A 126 20.65 -20.99 -1.96
N LEU A 127 20.72 -21.74 -0.87
CA LEU A 127 21.43 -23.02 -0.77
C LEU A 127 20.55 -24.24 -1.10
N LEU A 128 19.24 -24.07 -1.13
CA LEU A 128 18.33 -25.09 -1.66
C LEU A 128 18.20 -24.88 -3.17
N PRO A 129 18.66 -25.83 -4.01
CA PRO A 129 18.48 -25.73 -5.45
C PRO A 129 16.98 -25.69 -5.73
N PHE A 130 16.56 -24.88 -6.70
CA PHE A 130 15.22 -24.85 -7.26
C PHE A 130 14.58 -26.25 -7.29
N GLY A 131 13.63 -26.50 -6.40
CA GLY A 131 13.00 -27.81 -6.25
C GLY A 131 11.87 -27.77 -5.24
N SER A 132 10.65 -27.98 -5.75
CA SER A 132 9.38 -28.20 -5.03
C SER A 132 8.61 -26.95 -4.58
N ILE A 133 7.79 -26.46 -5.52
CA ILE A 133 6.38 -26.12 -5.26
C ILE A 133 5.67 -27.33 -4.65
#